data_AF-A0A3A4K650-F1
#
_entry.id   AF-A0A3A4K650-F1
#
_cell.length_a   1.000
_cell.length_b   1.000
_cell.length_c   1.000
_cell.angle_alpha   90.00
_cell.angle_beta   90.00
_cell.angle_gamma   90.00
#
_symmetry.space_group_name_H-M   'P 1'
#
loop_
_entity.id
_entity.type
_entity.pdbx_description
1 polymer ?
#
loop_
_entity_poly.entity_id
_entity_poly.type
_entity_poly.pdbx_seq_one_letter_code
_entity_poly.pdbx_strand_id
1 'polypeptide(L)'
;MTTQQFKKGLWLLLALAVLLAPACGDDSDDGLNDGDANDGDASDGDISEDGDASDGDAGDGDADGDASDGDGTGDCQVDFDQDGYCFKEGDTPDCDDSDPTLYRLVQAYADFDRDGHGWGDLQELCIGLSLPPTYVENLDNGVDCDDSDSSLYRIVQAYVDMDEDEHGWGEVQELCIGDYLPPKYVENLDNGVDCDDDNANRWQSLSGYYDEDGDNYGWGPLETVCTGDSLPPDHIPADESLGVDCDDSDPDVYQILRGHFDGDGDGHGWHEETELCAGETLPDNYVETDDDCDDTDEDLYQELQGYYDSDDDGHGTGDAEMICSGDQLPDDYAPVGGDCNDDDPGVWDNCP
;
A
#
# COMPACT_ATOMS: atom_id res chain seq x y z
N MET A 1 -45.17 8.86 33.80
CA MET A 1 -44.27 9.07 34.96
C MET A 1 -43.44 7.81 35.15
N THR A 2 -42.34 7.70 34.41
CA THR A 2 -41.33 6.67 34.64
C THR A 2 -40.00 7.22 34.13
N THR A 3 -39.25 7.80 35.07
CA THR A 3 -37.92 8.36 34.92
C THR A 3 -36.90 7.27 34.58
N GLN A 4 -36.26 7.38 33.41
CA GLN A 4 -35.01 6.68 33.11
C GLN A 4 -33.85 7.40 33.80
N GLN A 5 -33.01 6.63 34.48
CA GLN A 5 -31.78 7.07 35.14
C GLN A 5 -30.59 6.76 34.23
N PHE A 6 -29.91 7.79 33.76
CA PHE A 6 -28.64 7.72 33.05
C PHE A 6 -27.54 7.16 33.97
N LYS A 7 -26.95 6.04 33.59
CA LYS A 7 -25.67 5.56 34.15
C LYS A 7 -24.53 6.14 33.32
N LYS A 8 -23.81 7.11 33.88
CA LYS A 8 -22.54 7.61 33.34
C LYS A 8 -21.46 6.52 33.49
N GLY A 9 -20.93 6.06 32.36
CA GLY A 9 -19.77 5.17 32.28
C GLY A 9 -18.48 5.94 32.60
N LEU A 10 -17.76 5.46 33.60
CA LEU A 10 -16.45 5.94 34.01
C LEU A 10 -15.39 5.21 33.15
N TRP A 11 -14.81 5.92 32.18
CA TRP A 11 -13.68 5.41 31.39
C TRP A 11 -12.41 5.47 32.24
N LEU A 12 -11.92 4.29 32.65
CA LEU A 12 -10.63 4.13 33.30
C LEU A 12 -9.58 3.83 32.23
N LEU A 13 -8.70 4.81 31.99
CA LEU A 13 -7.49 4.69 31.17
C LEU A 13 -6.61 3.54 31.68
N LEU A 14 -6.57 2.45 30.92
CA LEU A 14 -5.57 1.39 31.10
C LEU A 14 -4.38 1.70 30.17
N ALA A 15 -3.33 2.30 30.72
CA ALA A 15 -2.07 2.47 30.03
C ALA A 15 -1.41 1.09 29.86
N LEU A 16 -1.43 0.57 28.63
CA LEU A 16 -0.70 -0.65 28.27
C LEU A 16 0.76 -0.26 27.98
N ALA A 17 1.65 -0.71 28.86
CA ALA A 17 3.09 -0.61 28.69
C ALA A 17 3.55 -1.50 27.54
N VAL A 18 4.09 -0.90 26.47
CA VAL A 18 4.82 -1.62 25.43
C VAL A 18 6.22 -1.94 25.97
N LEU A 19 6.42 -3.20 26.31
CA LEU A 19 7.72 -3.82 26.55
C LEU A 19 8.43 -3.97 25.20
N LEU A 20 9.44 -3.13 24.96
CA LEU A 20 10.45 -3.36 23.93
C LEU A 20 11.33 -4.54 24.36
N ALA A 21 11.20 -5.67 23.67
CA ALA A 21 12.18 -6.75 23.71
C ALA A 21 13.25 -6.51 22.62
N PRO A 22 14.53 -6.77 22.93
CA PRO A 22 15.65 -6.42 22.07
C PRO A 22 15.84 -7.43 20.93
N ALA A 23 16.15 -6.89 19.75
CA ALA A 23 16.64 -7.66 18.62
C ALA A 23 17.99 -8.34 18.95
N CYS A 24 18.06 -9.65 18.74
CA CYS A 24 19.31 -10.33 18.36
C CYS A 24 19.80 -9.68 17.05
N GLY A 25 21.07 -9.39 16.82
CA GLY A 25 22.29 -9.93 17.39
C GLY A 25 23.16 -10.32 16.21
N ASP A 26 24.09 -9.44 15.82
CA ASP A 26 25.25 -9.83 15.01
C ASP A 26 26.41 -8.91 15.38
N ASP A 27 27.17 -9.36 16.38
CA ASP A 27 28.43 -8.78 16.80
C ASP A 27 29.49 -9.09 15.73
N SER A 28 29.88 -8.07 14.98
CA SER A 28 31.12 -8.08 14.21
C SER A 28 32.21 -7.45 15.05
N ASP A 29 32.98 -8.26 15.77
CA ASP A 29 34.39 -8.03 16.05
C ASP A 29 34.97 -9.22 16.82
N ASP A 30 36.05 -9.80 16.28
CA ASP A 30 37.30 -10.07 17.00
C ASP A 30 38.16 -11.08 16.21
N GLY A 31 39.25 -10.56 15.66
CA GLY A 31 40.32 -11.38 15.11
C GLY A 31 41.21 -12.01 16.18
N LEU A 32 42.21 -12.73 15.67
CA LEU A 32 43.32 -13.43 16.33
C LEU A 32 42.96 -14.86 16.79
N ASN A 33 43.79 -15.90 16.66
CA ASN A 33 45.06 -16.20 16.01
C ASN A 33 45.38 -17.63 16.51
N ASP A 34 46.17 -18.39 15.76
CA ASP A 34 47.11 -19.42 16.27
C ASP A 34 46.50 -20.71 16.83
N GLY A 35 46.91 -21.84 16.24
CA GLY A 35 46.82 -23.12 16.94
C GLY A 35 47.02 -24.43 16.18
N ASP A 36 47.73 -24.48 15.04
CA ASP A 36 48.12 -25.77 14.44
C ASP A 36 49.59 -26.10 14.75
N ALA A 37 49.78 -27.00 15.72
CA ALA A 37 51.05 -27.63 15.99
C ALA A 37 50.86 -29.10 16.43
N ASN A 38 51.52 -29.97 15.65
CA ASN A 38 52.16 -31.26 16.02
C ASN A 38 51.22 -32.46 16.26
N ASP A 39 51.59 -33.71 15.95
CA ASP A 39 52.82 -34.29 15.43
C ASP A 39 52.51 -35.51 14.54
N GLY A 40 53.50 -35.95 13.76
CA GLY A 40 53.47 -37.27 13.16
C GLY A 40 54.58 -37.51 12.15
N ASP A 41 55.83 -37.22 12.51
CA ASP A 41 57.01 -37.60 11.72
C ASP A 41 57.70 -38.79 12.40
N ALA A 42 57.81 -39.90 11.68
CA ALA A 42 58.74 -40.98 11.98
C ALA A 42 59.46 -41.35 10.70
N SER A 43 60.76 -41.11 10.75
CA SER A 43 61.74 -41.16 9.68
C SER A 43 62.52 -42.47 9.71
N ASP A 44 62.80 -43.01 8.53
CA ASP A 44 63.95 -43.85 8.19
C ASP A 44 63.93 -44.03 6.65
N GLY A 45 64.87 -43.56 5.84
CA GLY A 45 66.28 -43.24 6.03
C GLY A 45 67.08 -44.16 5.08
N ASP A 46 67.61 -43.63 3.97
CA ASP A 46 68.99 -43.91 3.53
C ASP A 46 69.37 -43.23 2.21
N ILE A 47 70.69 -43.10 2.06
CA ILE A 47 71.48 -42.08 1.40
C ILE A 47 72.03 -42.55 0.02
N SER A 48 72.67 -41.60 -0.68
CA SER A 48 73.64 -41.69 -1.81
C SER A 48 73.05 -41.79 -3.22
N GLU A 49 73.21 -40.80 -4.10
CA GLU A 49 74.38 -40.19 -4.78
C GLU A 49 74.60 -40.77 -6.19
N ASP A 50 74.79 -39.82 -7.12
CA ASP A 50 75.46 -39.90 -8.42
C ASP A 50 74.73 -40.45 -9.66
N GLY A 51 74.75 -39.64 -10.73
CA GLY A 51 74.85 -40.18 -12.09
C GLY A 51 74.21 -39.36 -13.22
N ASP A 52 74.99 -38.45 -13.79
CA ASP A 52 74.84 -37.86 -15.14
C ASP A 52 74.29 -38.81 -16.22
N ALA A 53 73.46 -38.30 -17.14
CA ALA A 53 73.85 -38.12 -18.54
C ALA A 53 72.68 -37.58 -19.40
N SER A 54 72.94 -36.43 -20.00
CA SER A 54 72.29 -35.92 -21.20
C SER A 54 72.87 -36.61 -22.45
N ASP A 55 72.11 -36.53 -23.54
CA ASP A 55 72.46 -36.61 -24.97
C ASP A 55 72.61 -37.97 -25.70
N GLY A 56 72.08 -37.99 -26.94
CA GLY A 56 72.47 -38.95 -27.98
C GLY A 56 71.37 -39.50 -28.89
N ASP A 57 71.06 -38.77 -29.96
CA ASP A 57 70.31 -39.16 -31.17
C ASP A 57 70.63 -40.57 -31.73
N ALA A 58 69.64 -41.23 -32.34
CA ALA A 58 69.62 -41.61 -33.76
C ALA A 58 68.54 -42.67 -34.09
N GLY A 59 67.92 -42.53 -35.27
CA GLY A 59 67.50 -43.71 -36.05
C GLY A 59 66.04 -43.75 -36.48
N ASP A 60 65.76 -42.99 -37.53
CA ASP A 60 64.76 -43.24 -38.55
C ASP A 60 64.58 -44.72 -38.95
N GLY A 61 63.31 -45.13 -39.07
CA GLY A 61 62.91 -46.45 -39.53
C GLY A 61 61.44 -46.44 -39.96
N ASP A 62 61.16 -45.80 -41.09
CA ASP A 62 59.92 -45.98 -41.86
C ASP A 62 59.85 -47.40 -42.46
N ALA A 63 58.64 -47.97 -42.39
CA ALA A 63 58.03 -49.08 -43.13
C ALA A 63 57.29 -49.94 -42.10
N ASP A 64 55.98 -50.15 -42.13
CA ASP A 64 54.99 -50.25 -43.22
C ASP A 64 53.60 -50.30 -42.51
N GLY A 65 52.55 -49.59 -42.93
CA GLY A 65 51.89 -49.72 -44.22
C GLY A 65 50.67 -50.65 -44.11
N ASP A 66 49.52 -50.12 -43.64
CA ASP A 66 48.12 -50.44 -44.03
C ASP A 66 47.17 -50.08 -42.86
N ALA A 67 46.10 -49.30 -43.00
CA ALA A 67 45.44 -48.80 -44.19
C ALA A 67 44.74 -47.48 -43.87
N SER A 68 45.17 -46.39 -44.50
CA SER A 68 44.27 -45.29 -44.81
C SER A 68 43.50 -45.73 -46.05
N ASP A 69 42.27 -46.19 -45.89
CA ASP A 69 41.36 -46.32 -47.02
C ASP A 69 41.03 -44.92 -47.52
N GLY A 70 41.57 -44.58 -48.69
CA GLY A 70 41.34 -43.32 -49.37
C GLY A 70 39.91 -43.16 -49.88
N ASP A 71 38.94 -43.12 -48.97
CA ASP A 71 37.72 -42.36 -49.14
C ASP A 71 37.84 -41.05 -48.34
N GLY A 72 37.20 -39.98 -48.80
CA GLY A 72 37.36 -38.65 -48.20
C GLY A 72 36.57 -38.47 -46.91
N THR A 73 36.64 -39.40 -45.96
CA THR A 73 36.08 -39.25 -44.61
C THR A 73 37.22 -39.07 -43.61
N GLY A 74 37.09 -38.07 -42.73
CA GLY A 74 38.16 -37.66 -41.82
C GLY A 74 38.60 -38.79 -40.90
N ASP A 75 39.91 -39.04 -40.88
CA ASP A 75 40.63 -40.03 -40.06
C ASP A 75 40.31 -39.86 -38.56
N CYS A 76 39.61 -40.84 -37.99
CA CYS A 76 39.37 -40.97 -36.56
C CYS A 76 40.68 -41.29 -35.85
N GLN A 77 41.22 -40.36 -35.05
CA GLN A 77 42.51 -40.58 -34.40
C GLN A 77 42.45 -41.63 -33.28
N VAL A 78 41.29 -41.81 -32.63
CA VAL A 78 41.03 -42.87 -31.66
C VAL A 78 39.52 -43.16 -31.66
N ASP A 79 39.15 -44.37 -32.03
CA ASP A 79 37.80 -44.96 -31.98
C ASP A 79 38.01 -46.35 -31.36
N PHE A 80 37.90 -46.45 -30.03
CA PHE A 80 38.38 -47.61 -29.28
C PHE A 80 37.37 -48.76 -29.29
N ASP A 81 36.08 -48.45 -29.45
CA ASP A 81 34.99 -49.42 -29.52
C ASP A 81 34.47 -49.69 -30.94
N GLN A 82 35.01 -48.97 -31.94
CA GLN A 82 34.82 -49.15 -33.39
C GLN A 82 33.39 -48.89 -33.86
N ASP A 83 32.71 -47.94 -33.23
CA ASP A 83 31.35 -47.56 -33.60
C ASP A 83 31.30 -46.48 -34.71
N GLY A 84 32.46 -45.90 -35.06
CA GLY A 84 32.63 -44.89 -36.09
C GLY A 84 32.45 -43.44 -35.59
N TYR A 85 32.19 -43.25 -34.30
CA TYR A 85 32.23 -41.97 -33.60
C TYR A 85 33.59 -41.83 -32.91
N CYS A 86 34.19 -40.65 -32.99
CA CYS A 86 35.57 -40.49 -32.57
C CYS A 86 35.90 -39.02 -32.34
N PHE A 87 36.96 -38.76 -31.57
CA PHE A 87 37.53 -37.42 -31.45
C PHE A 87 38.05 -36.92 -32.81
N LYS A 88 37.37 -35.92 -33.39
CA LYS A 88 37.90 -35.07 -34.46
C LYS A 88 38.07 -33.65 -33.94
N GLU A 89 39.15 -32.97 -34.34
CA GLU A 89 39.41 -31.59 -33.92
C GLU A 89 38.29 -30.67 -34.43
N GLY A 90 37.39 -30.26 -33.51
CA GLY A 90 36.23 -29.40 -33.82
C GLY A 90 34.86 -30.08 -33.74
N ASP A 91 34.79 -31.40 -33.52
CA ASP A 91 33.54 -32.14 -33.31
C ASP A 91 33.25 -32.40 -31.81
N THR A 92 31.99 -32.70 -31.49
CA THR A 92 31.65 -33.24 -30.16
C THR A 92 32.24 -34.66 -30.08
N PRO A 93 33.11 -34.93 -29.09
CA PRO A 93 33.76 -36.23 -29.01
C PRO A 93 32.80 -37.33 -28.62
N ASP A 94 33.18 -38.58 -28.95
CA ASP A 94 32.58 -39.75 -28.34
C ASP A 94 32.63 -39.60 -26.81
N CYS A 95 31.48 -39.80 -26.18
CA CYS A 95 31.30 -39.61 -24.75
C CYS A 95 31.59 -40.89 -23.94
N ASP A 96 31.67 -42.07 -24.58
CA ASP A 96 32.07 -43.33 -23.95
C ASP A 96 32.82 -44.25 -24.93
N ASP A 97 34.13 -43.98 -25.10
CA ASP A 97 35.06 -44.79 -25.91
C ASP A 97 35.17 -46.28 -25.46
N SER A 98 34.39 -46.74 -24.47
CA SER A 98 34.37 -48.12 -24.00
C SER A 98 33.10 -48.90 -24.34
N ASP A 99 32.04 -48.23 -24.80
CA ASP A 99 30.76 -48.84 -25.15
C ASP A 99 30.25 -48.36 -26.53
N PRO A 100 30.31 -49.21 -27.58
CA PRO A 100 29.98 -48.84 -28.96
C PRO A 100 28.49 -48.56 -29.20
N THR A 101 27.70 -48.50 -28.13
CA THR A 101 26.29 -48.10 -28.15
C THR A 101 26.05 -46.70 -27.58
N LEU A 102 27.07 -46.03 -27.04
CA LEU A 102 26.99 -44.73 -26.37
C LEU A 102 28.05 -43.77 -26.92
N TYR A 103 27.63 -42.77 -27.71
CA TYR A 103 28.58 -41.92 -28.44
C TYR A 103 28.15 -40.46 -28.62
N ARG A 104 26.96 -40.11 -28.13
CA ARG A 104 26.40 -38.77 -28.26
C ARG A 104 26.16 -38.16 -26.88
N LEU A 105 26.77 -37.00 -26.65
CA LEU A 105 26.49 -36.18 -25.48
C LEU A 105 25.21 -35.36 -25.70
N VAL A 106 24.22 -35.51 -24.82
CA VAL A 106 22.95 -34.78 -24.85
C VAL A 106 22.67 -34.16 -23.48
N GLN A 107 22.14 -32.94 -23.49
CA GLN A 107 21.63 -32.28 -22.29
C GLN A 107 20.11 -32.51 -22.21
N ALA A 108 19.65 -33.11 -21.11
CA ALA A 108 18.25 -33.44 -20.91
C ALA A 108 17.87 -33.36 -19.42
N TYR A 109 16.57 -33.26 -19.16
CA TYR A 109 15.98 -33.31 -17.83
C TYR A 109 15.45 -34.71 -17.56
N ALA A 110 15.35 -35.08 -16.27
CA ALA A 110 14.61 -36.28 -15.91
C ALA A 110 13.13 -36.10 -16.27
N ASP A 111 12.49 -37.18 -16.71
CA ASP A 111 11.08 -37.25 -17.09
C ASP A 111 10.63 -38.71 -16.85
N PHE A 112 10.46 -39.06 -15.58
CA PHE A 112 10.15 -40.42 -15.15
C PHE A 112 8.70 -40.83 -15.45
N ASP A 113 7.76 -39.88 -15.43
CA ASP A 113 6.36 -40.12 -15.72
C ASP A 113 5.98 -39.99 -17.21
N ARG A 114 6.87 -39.41 -18.02
CA ARG A 114 6.82 -39.35 -19.48
C ARG A 114 5.73 -38.47 -20.03
N ASP A 115 5.42 -37.38 -19.34
CA ASP A 115 4.52 -36.35 -19.86
C ASP A 115 5.21 -35.37 -20.82
N GLY A 116 6.55 -35.42 -20.88
CA GLY A 116 7.36 -34.57 -21.75
C GLY A 116 7.77 -33.24 -21.10
N HIS A 117 7.59 -33.09 -19.79
CA HIS A 117 8.08 -31.98 -18.97
C HIS A 117 9.30 -32.44 -18.15
N GLY A 118 10.28 -31.55 -18.03
CA GLY A 118 11.58 -31.90 -17.45
C GLY A 118 11.71 -31.51 -15.98
N TRP A 119 12.09 -32.43 -15.11
CA TRP A 119 12.30 -32.19 -13.67
C TRP A 119 13.76 -31.88 -13.30
N GLY A 120 13.91 -31.01 -12.32
CA GLY A 120 15.16 -30.69 -11.64
C GLY A 120 16.16 -29.95 -12.53
N ASP A 121 17.45 -30.17 -12.24
CA ASP A 121 18.55 -29.55 -12.96
C ASP A 121 18.85 -30.29 -14.28
N LEU A 122 19.35 -29.54 -15.27
CA LEU A 122 19.79 -30.07 -16.55
C LEU A 122 20.93 -31.09 -16.34
N GLN A 123 20.75 -32.31 -16.85
CA GLN A 123 21.73 -33.38 -16.79
C GLN A 123 22.43 -33.54 -18.13
N GLU A 124 23.70 -33.91 -18.10
CA GLU A 124 24.49 -34.27 -19.27
C GLU A 124 24.61 -35.79 -19.36
N LEU A 125 24.13 -36.38 -20.46
CA LEU A 125 24.06 -37.82 -20.66
C LEU A 125 24.86 -38.24 -21.88
N CYS A 126 25.63 -39.32 -21.73
CA CYS A 126 26.19 -40.04 -22.85
C CYS A 126 25.18 -41.10 -23.33
N ILE A 127 24.72 -40.98 -24.57
CA ILE A 127 23.64 -41.80 -25.13
C ILE A 127 23.98 -42.28 -26.55
N GLY A 128 23.30 -43.33 -27.01
CA GLY A 128 23.34 -43.75 -28.41
C GLY A 128 22.36 -42.98 -29.30
N LEU A 129 21.71 -43.69 -30.23
CA LEU A 129 20.78 -43.11 -31.22
C LEU A 129 19.56 -42.39 -30.60
N SER A 130 19.05 -42.89 -29.48
CA SER A 130 17.81 -42.41 -28.86
C SER A 130 18.03 -41.98 -27.42
N LEU A 131 17.38 -40.89 -27.03
CA LEU A 131 17.29 -40.47 -25.64
C LEU A 131 16.62 -41.58 -24.80
N PRO A 132 17.13 -41.88 -23.58
CA PRO A 132 16.48 -42.83 -22.70
C PRO A 132 15.04 -42.38 -22.40
N PRO A 133 14.06 -43.30 -22.33
CA PRO A 133 12.64 -42.94 -22.14
C PRO A 133 12.27 -42.30 -20.80
N THR A 134 13.25 -42.00 -19.93
CA THR A 134 13.07 -41.33 -18.63
C THR A 134 13.68 -39.94 -18.63
N TYR A 135 13.93 -39.40 -19.81
CA TYR A 135 14.55 -38.10 -20.02
C TYR A 135 13.86 -37.36 -21.16
N VAL A 136 13.83 -36.04 -21.07
CA VAL A 136 13.29 -35.15 -22.10
C VAL A 136 14.25 -33.98 -22.37
N GLU A 137 14.36 -33.58 -23.63
CA GLU A 137 15.21 -32.45 -24.05
C GLU A 137 14.52 -31.09 -23.92
N ASN A 138 13.20 -31.08 -23.69
CA ASN A 138 12.36 -29.88 -23.85
C ASN A 138 12.07 -29.19 -22.51
N LEU A 139 12.10 -27.86 -22.55
CA LEU A 139 11.71 -27.00 -21.43
C LEU A 139 10.47 -26.18 -21.84
N ASP A 140 9.35 -26.86 -22.09
CA ASP A 140 8.10 -26.14 -22.32
C ASP A 140 7.50 -25.74 -20.96
N ASN A 141 7.65 -24.45 -20.62
CA ASN A 141 7.01 -23.73 -19.51
C ASN A 141 7.47 -24.00 -18.06
N GLY A 142 8.71 -24.43 -17.86
CA GLY A 142 9.32 -24.49 -16.52
C GLY A 142 9.91 -25.86 -16.22
N VAL A 143 10.39 -26.01 -14.99
CA VAL A 143 10.78 -27.31 -14.43
C VAL A 143 9.51 -27.98 -13.95
N ASP A 144 9.29 -29.22 -14.39
CA ASP A 144 8.22 -30.09 -13.91
C ASP A 144 8.22 -30.10 -12.37
N CYS A 145 7.02 -29.97 -11.81
CA CYS A 145 6.78 -29.83 -10.39
C CYS A 145 6.34 -31.14 -9.71
N ASP A 146 6.07 -32.23 -10.46
CA ASP A 146 5.90 -33.61 -9.95
C ASP A 146 6.28 -34.68 -10.98
N ASP A 147 7.57 -35.04 -11.04
CA ASP A 147 8.15 -36.08 -11.94
C ASP A 147 7.68 -37.51 -11.66
N SER A 148 6.69 -37.66 -10.78
CA SER A 148 6.05 -38.93 -10.48
C SER A 148 4.60 -39.01 -10.93
N ASP A 149 4.02 -37.90 -11.40
CA ASP A 149 2.64 -37.77 -11.84
C ASP A 149 2.50 -36.91 -13.10
N SER A 150 2.41 -37.60 -14.24
CA SER A 150 2.24 -37.04 -15.59
C SER A 150 1.03 -36.10 -15.80
N SER A 151 0.21 -35.91 -14.77
CA SER A 151 -0.90 -34.95 -14.77
C SER A 151 -0.57 -33.63 -14.07
N LEU A 152 0.62 -33.46 -13.50
CA LEU A 152 1.06 -32.32 -12.71
C LEU A 152 2.45 -31.86 -13.16
N TYR A 153 2.53 -30.75 -13.90
CA TYR A 153 3.76 -30.40 -14.62
C TYR A 153 4.10 -28.90 -14.63
N ARG A 154 3.27 -28.06 -14.03
CA ARG A 154 3.51 -26.61 -13.95
C ARG A 154 3.21 -26.04 -12.57
N ILE A 155 3.97 -25.02 -12.18
CA ILE A 155 3.71 -24.24 -10.97
C ILE A 155 2.84 -23.03 -11.34
N VAL A 156 1.74 -22.84 -10.63
CA VAL A 156 0.91 -21.63 -10.72
C VAL A 156 0.82 -20.93 -9.38
N GLN A 157 0.70 -19.61 -9.43
CA GLN A 157 0.39 -18.76 -8.28
C GLN A 157 -1.13 -18.58 -8.23
N ALA A 158 -1.76 -19.10 -7.20
CA ALA A 158 -3.21 -19.08 -7.05
C ALA A 158 -3.62 -18.68 -5.63
N TYR A 159 -4.85 -18.23 -5.49
CA TYR A 159 -5.48 -17.84 -4.24
C TYR A 159 -6.65 -18.77 -3.98
N VAL A 160 -7.01 -18.92 -2.71
CA VAL A 160 -8.23 -19.66 -2.34
C VAL A 160 -9.44 -18.84 -2.77
N ASP A 161 -10.47 -19.53 -3.27
CA ASP A 161 -11.75 -18.96 -3.70
C ASP A 161 -12.87 -19.91 -3.24
N MET A 162 -13.35 -19.72 -2.01
CA MET A 162 -14.28 -20.61 -1.33
C MET A 162 -15.73 -20.40 -1.75
N ASP A 163 -16.09 -19.22 -2.22
CA ASP A 163 -17.45 -18.89 -2.67
C ASP A 163 -17.63 -18.95 -4.21
N GLU A 164 -16.56 -19.22 -4.96
CA GLU A 164 -16.51 -19.40 -6.41
C GLU A 164 -16.91 -18.15 -7.21
N ASP A 165 -16.46 -16.97 -6.77
CA ASP A 165 -16.73 -15.70 -7.45
C ASP A 165 -15.59 -15.20 -8.36
N GLU A 166 -14.55 -16.02 -8.51
CA GLU A 166 -13.35 -15.74 -9.30
C GLU A 166 -12.44 -14.65 -8.69
N HIS A 167 -12.67 -14.27 -7.43
CA HIS A 167 -11.79 -13.41 -6.64
C HIS A 167 -11.07 -14.22 -5.56
N GLY A 168 -9.77 -13.97 -5.44
CA GLY A 168 -8.91 -14.78 -4.60
C GLY A 168 -8.67 -14.17 -3.23
N TRP A 169 -8.86 -14.94 -2.16
CA TRP A 169 -8.65 -14.55 -0.76
C TRP A 169 -7.25 -14.91 -0.24
N GLY A 170 -6.76 -14.05 0.66
CA GLY A 170 -5.60 -14.33 1.50
C GLY A 170 -4.26 -14.16 0.79
N GLU A 171 -3.28 -14.98 1.19
CA GLU A 171 -1.95 -14.96 0.60
C GLU A 171 -1.88 -15.89 -0.62
N VAL A 172 -1.04 -15.51 -1.59
CA VAL A 172 -0.76 -16.32 -2.76
C VAL A 172 -0.17 -17.68 -2.36
N GLN A 173 -0.66 -18.74 -3.00
CA GLN A 173 -0.14 -20.10 -2.88
C GLN A 173 0.52 -20.54 -4.18
N GLU A 174 1.63 -21.25 -4.08
CA GLU A 174 2.26 -21.92 -5.22
C GLU A 174 1.76 -23.36 -5.29
N LEU A 175 1.09 -23.70 -6.39
CA LEU A 175 0.51 -25.02 -6.61
C LEU A 175 1.18 -25.70 -7.78
N CYS A 176 1.56 -26.96 -7.59
CA CYS A 176 1.91 -27.85 -8.69
C CYS A 176 0.62 -28.42 -9.30
N ILE A 177 0.36 -28.10 -10.57
CA ILE A 177 -0.86 -28.44 -11.28
C ILE A 177 -0.57 -28.88 -12.72
N GLY A 178 -1.55 -29.50 -13.37
CA GLY A 178 -1.55 -29.73 -14.82
C GLY A 178 -2.33 -28.67 -15.59
N ASP A 179 -3.13 -29.10 -16.55
CA ASP A 179 -3.92 -28.23 -17.43
C ASP A 179 -4.91 -27.30 -16.70
N TYR A 180 -5.42 -27.71 -15.53
CA TYR A 180 -6.53 -27.04 -14.84
C TYR A 180 -6.17 -26.69 -13.40
N LEU A 181 -6.66 -25.53 -12.94
CA LEU A 181 -6.64 -25.18 -11.52
C LEU A 181 -7.48 -26.18 -10.71
N PRO A 182 -7.02 -26.54 -9.49
CA PRO A 182 -7.86 -27.24 -8.54
C PRO A 182 -9.14 -26.45 -8.25
N PRO A 183 -10.26 -27.11 -7.96
CA PRO A 183 -11.46 -26.42 -7.47
C PRO A 183 -11.12 -25.58 -6.24
N LYS A 184 -11.81 -24.46 -6.07
CA LYS A 184 -11.61 -23.49 -4.97
C LYS A 184 -10.30 -22.72 -5.03
N TYR A 185 -9.74 -22.58 -6.24
CA TYR A 185 -8.58 -21.73 -6.49
C TYR A 185 -8.77 -20.88 -7.75
N VAL A 186 -8.22 -19.68 -7.71
CA VAL A 186 -8.20 -18.73 -8.84
C VAL A 186 -6.82 -18.06 -8.97
N GLU A 187 -6.39 -17.71 -10.19
CA GLU A 187 -5.10 -17.08 -10.49
C GLU A 187 -5.10 -15.53 -10.32
N ASN A 188 -6.10 -14.99 -9.61
CA ASN A 188 -6.45 -13.56 -9.39
C ASN A 188 -5.54 -12.50 -10.05
N LEU A 189 -6.06 -11.80 -11.07
CA LEU A 189 -5.31 -10.76 -11.81
C LEU A 189 -6.02 -9.40 -11.94
N ASP A 190 -7.32 -9.28 -11.66
CA ASP A 190 -8.06 -8.11 -12.14
C ASP A 190 -8.48 -7.07 -11.08
N ASN A 191 -8.70 -7.38 -9.80
CA ASN A 191 -9.24 -6.37 -8.84
C ASN A 191 -8.71 -6.42 -7.39
N GLY A 192 -7.55 -7.03 -7.15
CA GLY A 192 -6.98 -7.16 -5.81
C GLY A 192 -7.52 -8.39 -5.05
N VAL A 193 -7.08 -8.56 -3.80
CA VAL A 193 -7.42 -9.72 -2.96
C VAL A 193 -8.85 -9.58 -2.45
N ASP A 194 -9.63 -10.64 -2.58
CA ASP A 194 -10.99 -10.76 -2.04
C ASP A 194 -11.02 -10.47 -0.53
N CYS A 195 -12.06 -9.74 -0.13
CA CYS A 195 -12.29 -9.28 1.23
C CYS A 195 -13.38 -10.07 1.98
N ASP A 196 -14.09 -11.02 1.36
CA ASP A 196 -15.05 -11.94 2.01
C ASP A 196 -15.24 -13.27 1.23
N ASP A 197 -14.32 -14.21 1.42
CA ASP A 197 -14.26 -15.55 0.76
C ASP A 197 -15.44 -16.48 1.06
N ASP A 198 -16.36 -16.06 1.94
CA ASP A 198 -17.59 -16.78 2.26
C ASP A 198 -18.82 -16.21 1.51
N ASN A 199 -18.67 -15.14 0.70
CA ASN A 199 -19.78 -14.45 0.05
C ASN A 199 -19.42 -13.81 -1.31
N ALA A 200 -19.80 -14.53 -2.37
CA ALA A 200 -19.59 -14.18 -3.78
C ALA A 200 -20.14 -12.83 -4.29
N ASN A 201 -20.81 -12.06 -3.43
CA ASN A 201 -21.27 -10.69 -3.75
C ASN A 201 -20.41 -9.61 -3.06
N ARG A 202 -19.34 -10.00 -2.36
CA ARG A 202 -18.49 -9.11 -1.55
C ARG A 202 -17.02 -9.41 -1.78
N TRP A 203 -16.47 -8.91 -2.87
CA TRP A 203 -15.14 -9.28 -3.36
C TRP A 203 -14.12 -8.14 -3.39
N GLN A 204 -14.53 -6.91 -3.08
CA GLN A 204 -13.63 -5.76 -3.05
C GLN A 204 -13.87 -4.84 -1.86
N SER A 205 -12.84 -4.11 -1.47
CA SER A 205 -12.94 -3.10 -0.42
C SER A 205 -13.10 -1.71 -1.03
N LEU A 206 -14.28 -1.12 -0.86
CA LEU A 206 -14.55 0.27 -1.22
C LEU A 206 -14.46 1.15 0.04
N SER A 207 -14.04 2.40 -0.13
CA SER A 207 -13.97 3.36 0.98
C SER A 207 -15.03 4.44 0.83
N GLY A 208 -15.70 4.80 1.93
CA GLY A 208 -16.76 5.79 1.95
C GLY A 208 -17.04 6.33 3.35
N TYR A 209 -17.91 7.32 3.41
CA TYR A 209 -18.43 7.86 4.65
C TYR A 209 -19.85 7.35 4.86
N TYR A 210 -20.31 7.31 6.11
CA TYR A 210 -21.72 7.03 6.40
C TYR A 210 -22.55 8.26 5.95
N ASP A 211 -23.73 8.02 5.41
CA ASP A 211 -24.65 9.02 4.85
C ASP A 211 -26.07 8.45 4.99
N GLU A 212 -26.68 8.64 6.16
CA GLU A 212 -27.99 8.07 6.50
C GLU A 212 -29.16 8.82 5.84
N ASP A 213 -29.00 10.13 5.60
CA ASP A 213 -30.06 10.96 5.03
C ASP A 213 -29.98 11.17 3.51
N GLY A 214 -28.85 10.83 2.89
CA GLY A 214 -28.66 10.76 1.44
C GLY A 214 -28.42 12.11 0.78
N ASP A 215 -27.87 13.08 1.50
CA ASP A 215 -27.57 14.43 0.99
C ASP A 215 -26.20 14.53 0.28
N ASN A 216 -25.40 13.45 0.32
CA ASN A 216 -24.04 13.30 -0.20
C ASN A 216 -22.93 14.01 0.60
N TYR A 217 -23.20 14.48 1.81
CA TYR A 217 -22.18 14.89 2.78
C TYR A 217 -21.86 13.70 3.70
N GLY A 218 -20.57 13.48 3.94
CA GLY A 218 -20.13 12.29 4.66
C GLY A 218 -20.07 12.53 6.18
N TRP A 219 -20.69 11.66 6.96
CA TRP A 219 -20.60 11.66 8.41
C TRP A 219 -19.45 10.82 8.95
N GLY A 220 -18.79 11.36 9.97
CA GLY A 220 -17.81 10.61 10.76
C GLY A 220 -16.49 10.29 10.03
N PRO A 221 -15.75 9.28 10.49
CA PRO A 221 -14.48 8.89 9.88
C PRO A 221 -14.69 8.13 8.57
N LEU A 222 -13.69 8.16 7.70
CA LEU A 222 -13.66 7.32 6.50
C LEU A 222 -13.67 5.83 6.90
N GLU A 223 -14.62 5.07 6.36
CA GLU A 223 -14.74 3.63 6.53
C GLU A 223 -14.26 2.88 5.29
N THR A 224 -13.72 1.69 5.49
CA THR A 224 -13.44 0.73 4.42
C THR A 224 -14.37 -0.45 4.58
N VAL A 225 -15.24 -0.64 3.60
CA VAL A 225 -16.31 -1.64 3.63
C VAL A 225 -16.02 -2.67 2.56
N CYS A 226 -15.95 -3.93 2.98
CA CYS A 226 -15.93 -5.05 2.05
C CYS A 226 -17.31 -5.19 1.39
N THR A 227 -17.37 -5.09 0.07
CA THR A 227 -18.60 -5.03 -0.72
C THR A 227 -18.37 -5.53 -2.15
N GLY A 228 -19.42 -5.58 -2.96
CA GLY A 228 -19.35 -5.86 -4.39
C GLY A 228 -19.11 -4.58 -5.18
N ASP A 229 -19.92 -4.34 -6.22
CA ASP A 229 -19.75 -3.19 -7.12
C ASP A 229 -19.97 -1.80 -6.47
N SER A 230 -20.72 -1.73 -5.37
CA SER A 230 -21.09 -0.47 -4.72
C SER A 230 -21.04 -0.56 -3.21
N LEU A 231 -20.85 0.56 -2.53
CA LEU A 231 -21.05 0.66 -1.08
C LEU A 231 -22.51 0.37 -0.70
N PRO A 232 -22.77 0.01 0.57
CA PRO A 232 -24.12 -0.05 1.12
C PRO A 232 -24.90 1.27 0.93
N PRO A 233 -26.25 1.26 0.89
CA PRO A 233 -27.05 2.46 0.62
C PRO A 233 -26.96 3.60 1.65
N ASP A 234 -26.45 3.30 2.85
CA ASP A 234 -26.21 4.23 3.97
C ASP A 234 -24.77 4.78 3.95
N HIS A 235 -24.09 4.70 2.80
CA HIS A 235 -22.75 5.20 2.61
C HIS A 235 -22.63 5.96 1.29
N ILE A 236 -21.84 7.03 1.31
CA ILE A 236 -21.41 7.76 0.12
C ILE A 236 -19.94 7.43 -0.20
N PRO A 237 -19.57 7.15 -1.45
CA PRO A 237 -18.17 6.97 -1.83
C PRO A 237 -17.31 8.17 -1.46
N ALA A 238 -16.09 7.90 -0.98
CA ALA A 238 -15.22 8.94 -0.45
C ALA A 238 -14.85 10.02 -1.48
N ASP A 239 -14.80 9.65 -2.76
CA ASP A 239 -14.52 10.54 -3.89
C ASP A 239 -15.77 11.23 -4.46
N GLU A 240 -16.96 10.85 -4.01
CA GLU A 240 -18.25 11.45 -4.39
C GLU A 240 -18.82 12.37 -3.30
N SER A 241 -18.34 12.25 -2.05
CA SER A 241 -18.77 13.10 -0.94
C SER A 241 -18.49 14.59 -1.17
N LEU A 242 -19.46 15.44 -0.85
CA LEU A 242 -19.40 16.89 -0.99
C LEU A 242 -18.69 17.59 0.18
N GLY A 243 -18.47 16.90 1.30
CA GLY A 243 -17.87 17.47 2.50
C GLY A 243 -18.11 16.63 3.75
N VAL A 244 -17.79 17.20 4.91
CA VAL A 244 -18.10 16.59 6.20
C VAL A 244 -19.46 17.08 6.63
N ASP A 245 -20.35 16.14 6.90
CA ASP A 245 -21.67 16.40 7.44
C ASP A 245 -21.62 16.69 8.94
N CYS A 246 -22.43 17.64 9.38
CA CYS A 246 -22.62 18.02 10.77
C CYS A 246 -23.94 17.51 11.39
N ASP A 247 -24.92 17.03 10.60
CA ASP A 247 -26.15 16.39 11.07
C ASP A 247 -26.70 15.36 10.05
N ASP A 248 -26.17 14.15 10.14
CA ASP A 248 -26.50 12.97 9.32
C ASP A 248 -27.89 12.36 9.53
N SER A 249 -28.83 13.17 10.02
CA SER A 249 -30.22 12.77 10.23
C SER A 249 -31.22 13.69 9.53
N ASP A 250 -30.75 14.77 8.91
CA ASP A 250 -31.56 15.77 8.22
C ASP A 250 -30.85 16.28 6.96
N PRO A 251 -31.31 15.88 5.75
CA PRO A 251 -30.60 16.16 4.50
C PRO A 251 -30.62 17.64 4.09
N ASP A 252 -31.36 18.48 4.82
CA ASP A 252 -31.37 19.93 4.66
C ASP A 252 -30.33 20.63 5.58
N VAL A 253 -29.56 19.89 6.40
CA VAL A 253 -28.66 20.40 7.44
C VAL A 253 -27.29 19.70 7.40
N TYR A 254 -26.34 20.26 6.64
CA TYR A 254 -25.16 19.49 6.22
C TYR A 254 -23.81 20.19 6.33
N GLN A 255 -23.80 21.46 6.73
CA GLN A 255 -22.57 22.25 6.83
C GLN A 255 -22.52 23.15 8.06
N ILE A 256 -21.30 23.52 8.45
CA ILE A 256 -21.10 24.49 9.51
C ILE A 256 -21.15 25.90 8.93
N LEU A 257 -22.16 26.66 9.31
CA LEU A 257 -22.23 28.11 9.12
C LEU A 257 -21.82 28.82 10.41
N ARG A 258 -21.45 30.10 10.28
CA ARG A 258 -21.08 30.97 11.40
C ARG A 258 -21.97 32.18 11.41
N GLY A 259 -22.49 32.51 12.57
CA GLY A 259 -23.36 33.67 12.74
C GLY A 259 -23.44 34.13 14.18
N HIS A 260 -24.04 35.30 14.35
CA HIS A 260 -24.29 35.99 15.60
C HIS A 260 -25.77 35.86 15.93
N PHE A 261 -26.09 35.66 17.21
CA PHE A 261 -27.48 35.50 17.63
C PHE A 261 -28.22 36.84 17.43
N ASP A 262 -29.44 36.76 16.89
CA ASP A 262 -30.37 37.87 16.66
C ASP A 262 -31.66 37.54 17.42
N GLY A 263 -31.72 38.05 18.66
CA GLY A 263 -32.71 37.71 19.67
C GLY A 263 -34.04 38.43 19.53
N ASP A 264 -34.01 39.65 19.00
CA ASP A 264 -35.19 40.49 18.75
C ASP A 264 -35.65 40.50 17.28
N GLY A 265 -34.82 40.05 16.34
CA GLY A 265 -35.17 39.81 14.95
C GLY A 265 -35.02 41.04 14.05
N ASP A 266 -34.17 41.99 14.42
CA ASP A 266 -33.94 43.23 13.65
C ASP A 266 -32.94 43.07 12.50
N GLY A 267 -32.25 41.93 12.43
CA GLY A 267 -31.26 41.61 11.41
C GLY A 267 -29.82 41.97 11.78
N HIS A 268 -29.57 42.42 13.01
CA HIS A 268 -28.26 42.75 13.57
C HIS A 268 -27.90 41.73 14.65
N GLY A 269 -26.64 41.30 14.67
CA GLY A 269 -26.23 40.18 15.50
C GLY A 269 -25.43 40.62 16.72
N TRP A 270 -25.66 39.92 17.84
CA TRP A 270 -24.96 40.12 19.10
C TRP A 270 -23.57 39.47 19.11
N HIS A 271 -22.62 40.12 19.81
CA HIS A 271 -21.15 39.93 19.81
C HIS A 271 -20.52 38.53 19.77
N GLU A 272 -21.26 37.46 20.04
CA GLU A 272 -20.70 36.09 20.09
C GLU A 272 -20.97 35.32 18.79
N GLU A 273 -19.93 35.16 17.96
CA GLU A 273 -19.96 34.27 16.79
C GLU A 273 -20.12 32.81 17.26
N THR A 274 -21.13 32.14 16.71
CA THR A 274 -21.45 30.74 16.99
C THR A 274 -21.27 29.91 15.73
N GLU A 275 -20.69 28.71 15.85
CA GLU A 275 -20.70 27.70 14.80
C GLU A 275 -22.00 26.89 14.88
N LEU A 276 -22.77 26.88 13.80
CA LEU A 276 -24.06 26.23 13.70
C LEU A 276 -24.03 25.19 12.60
N CYS A 277 -24.57 24.01 12.90
CA CYS A 277 -24.90 23.06 11.86
C CYS A 277 -26.19 23.53 11.17
N ALA A 278 -26.12 23.76 9.86
CA ALA A 278 -27.18 24.36 9.06
C ALA A 278 -27.08 23.91 7.60
N GLY A 279 -28.14 24.17 6.83
CA GLY A 279 -28.16 24.00 5.38
C GLY A 279 -27.52 25.17 4.64
N GLU A 280 -28.18 25.66 3.59
CA GLU A 280 -27.68 26.78 2.78
C GLU A 280 -27.64 28.13 3.50
N THR A 281 -28.48 28.33 4.52
CA THR A 281 -28.64 29.62 5.22
C THR A 281 -28.56 29.46 6.73
N LEU A 282 -28.17 30.52 7.43
CA LEU A 282 -28.25 30.58 8.90
C LEU A 282 -29.70 30.35 9.38
N PRO A 283 -29.90 29.75 10.57
CA PRO A 283 -31.22 29.68 11.21
C PRO A 283 -31.80 31.09 11.45
N ASP A 284 -33.14 31.20 11.50
CA ASP A 284 -33.87 32.48 11.58
C ASP A 284 -33.44 33.44 12.71
N ASN A 285 -32.82 32.93 13.77
CA ASN A 285 -32.37 33.70 14.94
C ASN A 285 -30.85 33.94 14.95
N TYR A 286 -30.22 33.85 13.78
CA TYR A 286 -28.81 34.12 13.58
C TYR A 286 -28.58 34.92 12.30
N VAL A 287 -27.67 35.89 12.36
CA VAL A 287 -27.27 36.72 11.23
C VAL A 287 -25.75 36.72 11.05
N GLU A 288 -25.27 37.18 9.90
CA GLU A 288 -23.82 37.22 9.62
C GLU A 288 -23.10 38.42 10.25
N THR A 289 -23.84 39.45 10.67
CA THR A 289 -23.28 40.71 11.18
C THR A 289 -23.14 40.70 12.70
N ASP A 290 -22.15 41.45 13.19
CA ASP A 290 -21.86 41.69 14.61
C ASP A 290 -21.90 43.19 14.86
N ASP A 291 -23.09 43.76 14.84
CA ASP A 291 -23.29 45.20 14.96
C ASP A 291 -24.37 45.61 15.95
N ASP A 292 -25.09 44.64 16.53
CA ASP A 292 -26.12 44.91 17.51
C ASP A 292 -25.54 45.27 18.88
N CYS A 293 -26.08 46.34 19.47
CA CYS A 293 -25.72 46.87 20.78
C CYS A 293 -26.76 46.55 21.87
N ASP A 294 -27.96 46.08 21.52
CA ASP A 294 -28.99 45.60 22.45
C ASP A 294 -29.92 44.55 21.81
N ASP A 295 -29.54 43.27 21.92
CA ASP A 295 -30.23 42.07 21.41
C ASP A 295 -31.60 41.76 22.04
N THR A 296 -32.20 42.75 22.70
CA THR A 296 -33.50 42.63 23.35
C THR A 296 -34.50 43.70 22.90
N ASP A 297 -34.11 44.62 22.01
CA ASP A 297 -34.91 45.74 21.52
C ASP A 297 -34.63 46.05 20.04
N GLU A 298 -35.54 45.64 19.15
CA GLU A 298 -35.43 45.76 17.68
C GLU A 298 -35.23 47.21 17.15
N ASP A 299 -35.42 48.21 18.02
CA ASP A 299 -35.22 49.62 17.69
C ASP A 299 -33.77 50.10 18.02
N LEU A 300 -32.89 49.26 18.61
CA LEU A 300 -31.57 49.62 19.15
C LEU A 300 -30.42 48.71 18.65
N TYR A 301 -29.96 48.95 17.42
CA TYR A 301 -29.03 48.06 16.73
C TYR A 301 -27.65 48.64 16.38
N GLN A 302 -27.34 49.88 16.78
CA GLN A 302 -26.03 50.47 16.49
C GLN A 302 -25.57 51.46 17.56
N GLU A 303 -24.25 51.61 17.67
CA GLU A 303 -23.65 52.62 18.54
C GLU A 303 -23.54 53.97 17.83
N LEU A 304 -24.32 54.96 18.27
CA LEU A 304 -24.21 56.34 17.79
C LEU A 304 -23.43 57.20 18.78
N GLN A 305 -22.56 58.06 18.26
CA GLN A 305 -21.83 59.02 19.08
C GLN A 305 -22.72 60.22 19.43
N GLY A 306 -22.92 60.49 20.72
CA GLY A 306 -23.75 61.58 21.23
C GLY A 306 -23.13 62.35 22.40
N TYR A 307 -23.76 63.47 22.74
CA TYR A 307 -23.45 64.32 23.89
C TYR A 307 -24.74 64.56 24.67
N TYR A 308 -24.72 64.47 26.00
CA TYR A 308 -25.93 64.65 26.82
C TYR A 308 -26.51 66.06 26.59
N ASP A 309 -27.79 66.14 26.25
CA ASP A 309 -28.54 67.35 25.88
C ASP A 309 -29.85 67.36 26.68
N SER A 310 -29.90 68.13 27.76
CA SER A 310 -31.06 68.16 28.67
C SER A 310 -32.09 69.23 28.31
N ASP A 311 -31.78 70.14 27.38
CA ASP A 311 -32.68 71.23 26.97
C ASP A 311 -33.19 71.13 25.52
N ASP A 312 -32.81 70.06 24.82
CA ASP A 312 -33.23 69.64 23.49
C ASP A 312 -32.91 70.68 22.39
N ASP A 313 -31.83 71.45 22.54
CA ASP A 313 -31.44 72.47 21.56
C ASP A 313 -30.58 71.94 20.39
N GLY A 314 -30.14 70.67 20.49
CA GLY A 314 -29.32 69.99 19.51
C GLY A 314 -27.81 70.17 19.70
N HIS A 315 -27.39 70.79 20.81
CA HIS A 315 -26.01 70.87 21.28
C HIS A 315 -25.92 70.30 22.69
N GLY A 316 -25.14 69.23 22.87
CA GLY A 316 -24.94 68.60 24.18
C GLY A 316 -23.66 69.04 24.89
N THR A 317 -23.61 68.77 26.18
CA THR A 317 -22.46 69.04 27.04
C THR A 317 -21.59 67.79 27.27
N GLY A 318 -20.42 67.99 27.89
CA GLY A 318 -19.52 66.89 28.29
C GLY A 318 -18.68 66.27 27.18
N ASP A 319 -18.13 65.08 27.48
CA ASP A 319 -17.38 64.26 26.53
C ASP A 319 -18.35 63.44 25.68
N ALA A 320 -17.94 63.09 24.45
CA ALA A 320 -18.78 62.26 23.60
C ALA A 320 -18.87 60.83 24.14
N GLU A 321 -20.08 60.27 24.10
CA GLU A 321 -20.40 58.89 24.51
C GLU A 321 -20.86 58.09 23.28
N MET A 322 -20.61 56.78 23.29
CA MET A 322 -21.25 55.85 22.37
C MET A 322 -22.51 55.35 23.05
N ILE A 323 -23.66 55.59 22.41
CA ILE A 323 -24.97 55.28 22.92
C ILE A 323 -25.60 54.26 21.98
N CYS A 324 -25.99 53.12 22.53
CA CYS A 324 -26.79 52.14 21.81
C CYS A 324 -28.11 52.78 21.38
N SER A 325 -28.35 52.78 20.07
CA SER A 325 -29.36 53.58 19.38
C SER A 325 -29.82 52.86 18.11
N GLY A 326 -30.99 53.22 17.60
CA GLY A 326 -31.38 52.89 16.23
C GLY A 326 -30.81 53.91 15.24
N ASP A 327 -31.66 54.39 14.32
CA ASP A 327 -31.27 55.42 13.34
C ASP A 327 -30.96 56.79 13.94
N GLN A 328 -31.45 57.10 15.15
CA GLN A 328 -31.32 58.40 15.81
C GLN A 328 -30.87 58.23 17.27
N LEU A 329 -30.14 59.22 17.79
CA LEU A 329 -29.83 59.30 19.22
C LEU A 329 -31.13 59.42 20.05
N PRO A 330 -31.16 58.90 21.29
CA PRO A 330 -32.25 59.15 22.23
C PRO A 330 -32.45 60.64 22.50
N ASP A 331 -33.66 61.05 22.89
CA ASP A 331 -34.02 62.47 23.10
C ASP A 331 -33.02 63.22 24.01
N ASP A 332 -32.49 62.59 25.06
CA ASP A 332 -31.54 63.19 26.01
C ASP A 332 -30.10 63.37 25.44
N TYR A 333 -29.89 63.17 24.13
CA TYR A 333 -28.58 63.25 23.49
C TYR A 333 -28.60 64.01 22.15
N ALA A 334 -27.63 64.90 21.98
CA ALA A 334 -27.36 65.62 20.73
C ALA A 334 -26.19 65.02 19.93
N PRO A 335 -26.21 65.10 18.59
CA PRO A 335 -25.09 64.69 17.75
C PRO A 335 -23.93 65.71 17.72
N VAL A 336 -24.14 66.90 18.28
CA VAL A 336 -23.16 67.99 18.30
C VAL A 336 -22.84 68.33 19.74
N GLY A 337 -21.56 68.35 20.10
CA GLY A 337 -21.12 68.78 21.42
C GLY A 337 -20.79 70.27 21.48
N GLY A 338 -20.48 70.73 22.69
CA GLY A 338 -19.96 72.08 22.95
C GLY A 338 -20.96 73.02 23.59
N ASP A 339 -22.13 72.53 23.99
CA ASP A 339 -23.03 73.29 24.83
C ASP A 339 -22.40 73.50 26.22
N CYS A 340 -22.43 74.76 26.61
CA CYS A 340 -21.83 75.26 27.83
C CYS A 340 -22.87 75.55 28.92
N ASN A 341 -24.17 75.43 28.63
CA ASN A 341 -25.27 75.56 29.59
C ASN A 341 -26.52 74.73 29.22
N ASP A 342 -26.44 73.44 29.50
CA ASP A 342 -27.40 72.35 29.22
C ASP A 342 -28.78 72.46 29.90
N ASP A 343 -29.07 73.60 30.53
CA ASP A 343 -30.34 73.91 31.21
C ASP A 343 -31.12 75.05 30.48
N ASP A 344 -30.57 75.65 29.42
CA ASP A 344 -31.16 76.80 28.69
C ASP A 344 -30.93 76.69 27.16
N PRO A 345 -31.97 76.35 26.37
CA PRO A 345 -31.85 76.06 24.94
C PRO A 345 -31.57 77.32 24.09
N GLY A 346 -31.38 78.47 24.75
CA GLY A 346 -30.93 79.71 24.15
C GLY A 346 -29.43 79.97 24.28
N VAL A 347 -28.67 79.13 24.98
CA VAL A 347 -27.29 79.41 25.42
C VAL A 347 -26.34 78.22 25.20
N TRP A 348 -26.17 77.81 23.94
CA TRP A 348 -25.23 76.73 23.57
C TRP A 348 -23.77 77.17 23.36
N ASP A 349 -23.49 78.45 23.11
CA ASP A 349 -22.12 78.96 22.89
C ASP A 349 -21.92 80.33 23.55
N ASN A 350 -20.66 80.70 23.77
CA ASN A 350 -20.23 81.95 24.40
C ASN A 350 -20.68 82.07 25.85
N CYS A 351 -20.61 80.98 26.62
CA CYS A 351 -20.87 81.04 28.05
C CYS A 351 -19.89 81.98 28.80
N PRO A 352 -20.39 82.69 29.83
CA PRO A 352 -19.65 83.72 30.56
C PRO A 352 -18.54 83.22 31.48
#